data_AF-A0AAX7U0S1-F1
#
_entry.id   AF-A0AAX7U0S1-F1
#
_cell.length_a   1.000
_cell.length_b   1.000
_cell.length_c   1.000
_cell.angle_alpha   90.00
_cell.angle_beta   90.00
_cell.angle_gamma   90.00
#
_symmetry.space_group_name_H-M   'P 1'
#
loop_
_entity.id
_entity.type
_entity.pdbx_description
1 polymer ?
#
loop_
_entity_poly.entity_id
_entity_poly.type
_entity_poly.pdbx_seq_one_letter_code
_entity_poly.pdbx_strand_id
1 'polypeptide(L)'
;MHLIEFIMIYLTSTEVAYFSYIYSVIPVENYQRATGYLRSAMLAGYTFGATLGQMLVSLAGMALDYFYINTITLGIVSVAFLVSFWLPMPQTSMFFKGKKAAAVDCQQEGPQGEKESVTDKDGEGSGKGKMEYNGSAGYCSRENVAAAVHLLWQSFRESYSSRHLIYWSLWWALATAGYVQVFNYIQLMWDHIEPSATSSIYNGGVEAACSLVGAAAAFSVGYIKVTWVVWGELALGMFSAVGSGAVFLMAFTSSIWVCYVGYAIFKSCYMLLITITT
;
A
#
# COMPACT_ATOMS: atom_id res chain seq x y z
N MET A 1 15.81 22.26 -3.93
CA MET A 1 15.92 20.85 -3.49
C MET A 1 15.08 20.55 -2.27
N HIS A 2 15.25 21.22 -1.12
CA HIS A 2 14.59 20.81 0.14
C HIS A 2 13.05 20.82 0.14
N LEU A 3 12.41 21.74 -0.60
CA LEU A 3 10.94 21.74 -0.72
C LEU A 3 10.42 20.51 -1.48
N ILE A 4 11.13 20.08 -2.52
CA ILE A 4 10.75 18.90 -3.33
C ILE A 4 10.90 17.64 -2.48
N GLU A 5 11.99 17.52 -1.73
CA GLU A 5 12.21 16.41 -0.78
C GLU A 5 11.10 16.34 0.27
N PHE A 6 10.73 17.48 0.86
CA PHE A 6 9.65 17.56 1.83
C PHE A 6 8.29 17.11 1.23
N ILE A 7 7.96 17.58 0.04
CA ILE A 7 6.73 17.20 -0.66
C ILE A 7 6.74 15.70 -0.99
N MET A 8 7.87 15.14 -1.44
CA MET A 8 8.01 13.72 -1.74
C MET A 8 7.85 12.84 -0.50
N ILE A 9 8.38 13.25 0.66
CA ILE A 9 8.16 12.55 1.93
C ILE A 9 6.67 12.54 2.29
N TYR A 10 6.00 13.68 2.18
CA TYR A 10 4.56 13.77 2.44
C TYR A 10 3.74 12.88 1.49
N LEU A 11 4.04 12.91 0.19
CA LEU A 11 3.40 12.05 -0.81
C LEU A 11 3.64 10.56 -0.55
N THR A 12 4.84 10.19 -0.12
CA THR A 12 5.13 8.78 0.24
C THR A 12 4.33 8.35 1.46
N SER A 13 4.08 9.26 2.41
CA SER A 13 3.24 8.97 3.58
C SER A 13 1.76 8.75 3.24
N THR A 14 1.24 9.31 2.15
CA THR A 14 -0.18 9.11 1.77
C THR A 14 -0.45 7.72 1.19
N GLU A 15 0.59 6.98 0.77
CA GLU A 15 0.48 5.57 0.35
C GLU A 15 -0.23 4.75 1.44
N VAL A 16 0.18 4.88 2.70
CA VAL A 16 -0.39 4.14 3.83
C VAL A 16 -1.87 4.48 4.04
N ALA A 17 -2.24 5.76 3.85
CA ALA A 17 -3.63 6.18 3.94
C ALA A 17 -4.48 5.58 2.81
N TYR A 18 -3.92 5.47 1.59
CA TYR A 18 -4.59 4.86 0.45
C TYR A 18 -4.82 3.35 0.64
N PHE A 19 -3.81 2.63 1.14
CA PHE A 19 -3.97 1.22 1.53
C PHE A 19 -5.06 1.04 2.60
N SER A 20 -5.05 1.87 3.63
CA SER A 20 -6.04 1.83 4.71
C SER A 20 -7.46 2.06 4.19
N TYR A 21 -7.63 2.99 3.24
CA TYR A 21 -8.91 3.23 2.58
C TYR A 21 -9.38 2.00 1.80
N ILE A 22 -8.54 1.38 0.98
CA ILE A 22 -8.90 0.21 0.18
C ILE A 22 -9.30 -0.97 1.06
N TYR A 23 -8.54 -1.25 2.12
CA TYR A 23 -8.87 -2.32 3.07
C TYR A 23 -10.17 -2.06 3.82
N SER A 24 -10.58 -0.80 4.00
CA SER A 24 -11.89 -0.50 4.61
C SER A 24 -13.08 -0.87 3.74
N VAL A 25 -12.90 -0.99 2.42
CA VAL A 25 -13.98 -1.27 1.44
C VAL A 25 -14.02 -2.76 1.06
N ILE A 26 -12.89 -3.46 1.13
CA ILE A 26 -12.75 -4.85 0.72
C ILE A 26 -12.94 -5.79 1.92
N PRO A 27 -13.58 -6.96 1.74
CA PRO A 27 -13.71 -7.94 2.82
C PRO A 27 -12.37 -8.67 3.10
N VAL A 28 -12.14 -9.08 4.35
CA VAL A 28 -10.84 -9.57 4.87
C VAL A 28 -10.33 -10.78 4.11
N GLU A 29 -11.22 -11.62 3.61
CA GLU A 29 -10.88 -12.85 2.88
C GLU A 29 -10.12 -12.58 1.57
N ASN A 30 -10.24 -11.35 1.03
CA ASN A 30 -9.61 -10.95 -0.22
C ASN A 30 -8.39 -10.02 -0.03
N TYR A 31 -7.92 -9.80 1.21
CA TYR A 31 -6.84 -8.86 1.50
C TYR A 31 -5.54 -9.17 0.76
N GLN A 32 -5.08 -10.42 0.78
CA GLN A 32 -3.85 -10.80 0.10
C GLN A 32 -3.93 -10.57 -1.41
N ARG A 33 -5.08 -10.88 -2.02
CA ARG A 33 -5.30 -10.68 -3.46
C ARG A 33 -5.41 -9.20 -3.82
N ALA A 34 -6.11 -8.42 -3.00
CA ALA A 34 -6.20 -6.97 -3.16
C ALA A 34 -4.83 -6.29 -3.01
N THR A 35 -4.04 -6.72 -2.02
CA THR A 35 -2.67 -6.25 -1.80
C THR A 35 -1.79 -6.57 -3.00
N GLY A 36 -1.86 -7.80 -3.53
CA GLY A 36 -1.14 -8.21 -4.72
C GLY A 36 -1.48 -7.33 -5.93
N TYR A 37 -2.76 -7.04 -6.18
CA TYR A 37 -3.17 -6.15 -7.27
C TYR A 37 -2.69 -4.71 -7.07
N LEU A 38 -2.84 -4.17 -5.86
CA LEU A 38 -2.44 -2.80 -5.55
C LEU A 38 -0.92 -2.60 -5.67
N ARG A 39 -0.13 -3.52 -5.09
CA ARG A 39 1.33 -3.52 -5.23
C ARG A 39 1.75 -3.67 -6.70
N SER A 40 1.14 -4.59 -7.44
CA SER A 40 1.42 -4.75 -8.87
C SER A 40 1.13 -3.48 -9.67
N ALA A 41 0.00 -2.81 -9.41
CA ALA A 41 -0.36 -1.56 -10.07
C ALA A 41 0.63 -0.43 -9.74
N MET A 42 1.05 -0.30 -8.47
CA MET A 42 2.08 0.67 -8.10
C MET A 42 3.41 0.41 -8.81
N LEU A 43 3.85 -0.85 -8.87
CA LEU A 43 5.10 -1.20 -9.54
C LEU A 43 5.02 -1.05 -11.07
N ALA A 44 3.85 -1.26 -11.67
CA ALA A 44 3.61 -0.91 -13.06
C ALA A 44 3.73 0.62 -13.27
N GLY A 45 3.21 1.42 -12.34
CA GLY A 45 3.38 2.88 -12.33
C GLY A 45 4.85 3.29 -12.22
N TYR A 46 5.62 2.68 -11.31
CA TYR A 46 7.07 2.90 -11.21
C TYR A 46 7.80 2.52 -12.50
N THR A 47 7.43 1.39 -13.12
CA THR A 47 8.00 0.95 -14.40
C THR A 47 7.73 1.99 -15.48
N PHE A 48 6.47 2.41 -15.63
CA PHE A 48 6.08 3.40 -16.63
C PHE A 48 6.82 4.72 -16.40
N GLY A 49 6.86 5.21 -15.15
CA GLY A 49 7.59 6.43 -14.78
C GLY A 49 9.08 6.34 -15.07
N ALA A 50 9.73 5.21 -14.75
CA ALA A 50 11.15 4.99 -15.00
C ALA A 50 11.45 4.91 -16.51
N THR A 51 10.63 4.20 -17.29
CA THR A 51 10.78 4.15 -18.75
C THR A 51 10.56 5.51 -19.39
N LEU A 52 9.52 6.23 -18.97
CA LEU A 52 9.21 7.56 -19.48
C LEU A 52 10.34 8.54 -19.12
N GLY A 53 10.80 8.53 -17.86
CA GLY A 53 11.94 9.34 -17.42
C GLY A 53 13.21 9.06 -18.22
N GLN A 54 13.55 7.78 -18.41
CA GLN A 54 14.71 7.37 -19.23
C GLN A 54 14.55 7.83 -20.69
N MET A 55 13.35 7.69 -21.27
CA MET A 55 13.06 8.16 -22.62
C MET A 55 13.20 9.68 -22.74
N LEU A 56 12.67 10.45 -21.78
CA LEU A 56 12.79 11.91 -21.78
C LEU A 56 14.26 12.35 -21.72
N VAL A 57 15.05 11.75 -20.84
CA VAL A 57 16.49 12.07 -20.72
C VAL A 57 17.26 11.67 -21.98
N SER A 58 16.96 10.51 -22.56
CA SER A 58 17.68 9.97 -23.73
C SER A 58 17.32 10.67 -25.05
N LEU A 59 16.05 11.07 -25.23
CA LEU A 59 15.56 11.71 -26.46
C LEU A 59 15.75 13.24 -26.46
N ALA A 60 15.70 13.89 -25.29
CA ALA A 60 15.78 15.35 -25.22
C ALA A 60 17.22 15.88 -25.12
N GLY A 61 18.22 15.03 -24.89
CA GLY A 61 19.60 15.46 -24.64
C GLY A 61 19.69 16.48 -23.49
N MET A 62 20.86 17.08 -23.26
CA MET A 62 21.11 18.11 -22.24
C MET A 62 20.26 19.40 -22.39
N ALA A 63 19.18 19.40 -23.19
CA ALA A 63 18.34 20.56 -23.48
C ALA A 63 17.03 20.62 -22.67
N LEU A 64 16.59 19.54 -22.02
CA LEU A 64 15.49 19.61 -21.05
C LEU A 64 16.07 19.91 -19.67
N ASP A 65 16.03 21.18 -19.28
CA ASP A 65 16.33 21.61 -17.93
C ASP A 65 15.51 20.79 -16.91
N TYR A 66 16.07 20.44 -15.75
CA TYR A 66 15.39 19.67 -14.69
C TYR A 66 14.02 20.24 -14.32
N PHE A 67 13.85 21.54 -14.56
CA PHE A 67 12.59 22.27 -14.46
C PHE A 67 11.44 21.64 -15.26
N TYR A 68 11.66 21.23 -16.52
CA TYR A 68 10.60 20.67 -17.37
C TYR A 68 10.18 19.27 -16.92
N ILE A 69 11.12 18.43 -16.48
CA ILE A 69 10.83 17.11 -15.92
C ILE A 69 9.98 17.24 -14.65
N ASN A 70 10.34 18.17 -13.77
CA ASN A 70 9.56 18.48 -12.57
C ASN A 70 8.18 19.05 -12.92
N THR A 71 8.07 19.86 -13.97
CA THR A 71 6.79 20.43 -14.42
C THR A 71 5.84 19.35 -14.96
N ILE A 72 6.34 18.40 -15.76
CA ILE A 72 5.56 17.26 -16.25
C ILE A 72 5.08 16.41 -15.08
N THR A 73 5.96 16.13 -14.10
CA THR A 73 5.62 15.39 -12.89
C THR A 73 4.51 16.08 -12.11
N LEU A 74 4.60 17.41 -11.94
CA LEU A 74 3.58 18.22 -11.28
C LEU A 74 2.22 18.13 -12.02
N GLY A 75 2.24 18.15 -13.36
CA GLY A 75 1.04 17.95 -14.18
C GLY A 75 0.36 16.59 -13.92
N ILE A 76 1.14 15.51 -13.90
CA ILE A 76 0.63 14.14 -13.65
C ILE A 76 0.01 14.05 -12.24
N VAL A 77 0.69 14.57 -11.22
CA VAL A 77 0.18 14.57 -9.84
C VAL A 77 -1.11 15.40 -9.72
N SER A 78 -1.20 16.52 -10.43
CA SER A 78 -2.40 17.36 -10.46
C SER A 78 -3.60 16.64 -11.09
N VAL A 79 -3.38 15.91 -12.19
CA VAL A 79 -4.42 15.07 -12.80
C VAL A 79 -4.84 13.93 -11.86
N ALA A 80 -3.89 13.26 -11.20
CA ALA A 80 -4.20 12.22 -10.22
C ALA A 80 -5.04 12.77 -9.04
N PHE A 81 -4.74 13.98 -8.58
CA PHE A 81 -5.53 14.68 -7.56
C PHE A 81 -6.97 14.92 -8.03
N LEU A 82 -7.17 15.34 -9.28
CA LEU A 82 -8.52 15.54 -9.85
C LEU A 82 -9.30 14.22 -9.93
N VAL A 83 -8.65 13.13 -10.34
CA VAL A 83 -9.26 11.79 -10.40
C VAL A 83 -9.68 11.32 -9.00
N SER A 84 -8.96 11.72 -7.95
CA SER A 84 -9.30 11.35 -6.58
C SER A 84 -10.69 11.82 -6.13
N PHE A 85 -11.26 12.86 -6.73
CA PHE A 85 -12.63 13.31 -6.41
C PHE A 85 -13.71 12.33 -6.88
N TRP A 86 -13.38 11.43 -7.82
CA TRP A 86 -14.31 10.41 -8.33
C TRP A 86 -14.17 9.06 -7.61
N LEU A 87 -13.26 8.94 -6.63
CA LEU A 87 -13.18 7.74 -5.80
C LEU A 87 -14.45 7.60 -4.94
N PRO A 88 -15.05 6.40 -4.86
CA PRO A 88 -16.27 6.19 -4.09
C PRO A 88 -15.99 6.43 -2.61
N MET A 89 -16.82 7.24 -1.94
CA MET A 89 -16.67 7.41 -0.49
C MET A 89 -16.92 6.07 0.23
N PRO A 90 -16.07 5.70 1.20
CA PRO A 90 -16.21 4.44 1.91
C PRO A 90 -17.45 4.55 2.81
N GLN A 91 -18.54 3.90 2.42
CA GLN A 91 -19.84 4.05 3.10
C GLN A 91 -19.92 3.31 4.44
N THR A 92 -18.97 2.43 4.74
CA THR A 92 -18.90 1.71 6.01
C THR A 92 -17.46 1.55 6.44
N SER A 93 -17.05 2.28 7.49
CA SER A 93 -15.76 2.01 8.14
C SER A 93 -15.78 0.60 8.72
N MET A 94 -14.72 -0.16 8.48
CA MET A 94 -14.55 -1.54 8.93
C MET A 94 -14.75 -1.71 10.45
N PHE A 95 -14.51 -0.65 11.22
CA PHE A 95 -14.75 -0.58 12.66
C PHE A 95 -16.24 -0.71 13.06
N PHE A 96 -17.17 -0.43 12.14
CA PHE A 96 -18.62 -0.55 12.41
C PHE A 96 -19.16 -1.97 12.22
N LYS A 97 -18.43 -2.87 11.53
CA LYS A 97 -18.82 -4.29 11.43
C LYS A 97 -18.56 -5.03 12.75
N GLY A 98 -17.46 -4.72 13.44
CA GLY A 98 -17.09 -5.35 14.72
C GLY A 98 -18.14 -5.13 15.82
N LYS A 99 -18.70 -3.90 15.93
CA LYS A 99 -19.76 -3.62 16.90
C LYS A 99 -21.12 -4.23 16.53
N LYS A 100 -21.45 -4.39 15.25
CA LYS A 100 -22.69 -5.09 14.86
C LYS A 100 -22.61 -6.59 15.11
N ALA A 101 -21.45 -7.21 14.89
CA ALA A 101 -21.25 -8.62 15.24
C ALA A 101 -21.27 -8.84 16.76
N ALA A 102 -20.60 -7.98 17.53
CA ALA A 102 -20.60 -8.07 19.00
C ALA A 102 -21.96 -7.72 19.64
N ALA A 103 -22.76 -6.84 19.04
CA ALA A 103 -24.10 -6.54 19.53
C ALA A 103 -25.13 -7.64 19.21
N VAL A 104 -24.91 -8.42 18.15
CA VAL A 104 -25.74 -9.59 17.84
C VAL A 104 -25.41 -10.78 18.75
N ASP A 105 -24.15 -10.91 19.17
CA ASP A 105 -23.70 -11.97 20.09
C ASP A 105 -24.18 -11.72 21.54
N CYS A 106 -24.37 -10.46 21.95
CA CYS A 106 -24.88 -10.11 23.28
C CYS A 106 -26.42 -10.19 23.43
N GLN A 107 -27.16 -10.66 22.41
CA GLN A 107 -28.63 -10.79 22.44
C GLN A 107 -29.15 -12.23 22.34
N GLN A 108 -28.27 -13.24 22.39
CA GLN A 108 -28.64 -14.65 22.41
C GLN A 108 -28.18 -15.36 23.70
N GLU A 109 -28.59 -14.86 24.86
CA GLU A 109 -28.70 -15.69 26.07
C GLU A 109 -30.04 -15.42 26.77
N GLY A 110 -31.01 -16.34 26.59
CA GLY A 110 -32.31 -16.34 27.26
C GLY A 110 -33.29 -17.35 26.62
N PRO A 111 -34.14 -18.05 27.39
CA PRO A 111 -34.25 -19.51 27.30
C PRO A 111 -35.19 -20.05 26.20
N GLN A 112 -34.77 -21.20 25.70
CA GLN A 112 -35.44 -22.14 24.82
C GLN A 112 -36.84 -22.54 25.36
N GLY A 113 -37.86 -22.40 24.52
CA GLY A 113 -39.22 -22.88 24.77
C GLY A 113 -39.97 -23.05 23.43
N GLU A 114 -40.28 -24.30 23.09
CA GLU A 114 -41.00 -24.74 21.89
C GLU A 114 -42.41 -24.14 21.78
N LYS A 115 -42.84 -23.85 20.54
CA LYS A 115 -44.10 -24.36 19.95
C LYS A 115 -44.26 -23.95 18.48
N GLU A 116 -44.55 -24.95 17.65
CA GLU A 116 -45.01 -24.86 16.26
C GLU A 116 -46.37 -24.14 16.14
N SER A 117 -46.63 -23.46 15.02
CA SER A 117 -47.71 -23.83 14.08
C SER A 117 -47.92 -22.77 12.97
N VAL A 118 -48.11 -23.28 11.75
CA VAL A 118 -48.44 -22.68 10.45
C VAL A 118 -49.76 -21.87 10.47
N THR A 119 -49.91 -20.83 9.62
CA THR A 119 -50.99 -20.65 8.60
C THR A 119 -50.85 -19.31 7.84
N ASP A 120 -51.02 -19.41 6.51
CA ASP A 120 -51.17 -18.33 5.51
C ASP A 120 -52.32 -17.34 5.78
N LYS A 121 -52.17 -16.07 5.36
CA LYS A 121 -53.02 -15.43 4.33
C LYS A 121 -52.72 -13.94 4.11
N ASP A 122 -52.98 -13.55 2.87
CA ASP A 122 -52.81 -12.27 2.16
C ASP A 122 -53.34 -11.01 2.85
N GLY A 123 -52.76 -9.87 2.46
CA GLY A 123 -53.36 -8.55 2.65
C GLY A 123 -52.40 -7.41 2.31
N GLU A 124 -52.53 -6.86 1.10
CA GLU A 124 -51.91 -5.60 0.67
C GLU A 124 -52.16 -4.46 1.67
N GLY A 125 -51.09 -3.79 2.07
CA GLY A 125 -51.13 -2.61 2.91
C GLY A 125 -49.92 -1.71 2.62
N SER A 126 -50.14 -0.76 1.72
CA SER A 126 -49.25 0.35 1.40
C SER A 126 -48.64 1.00 2.66
N GLY A 127 -47.35 0.76 2.89
CA GLY A 127 -46.53 1.41 3.91
C GLY A 127 -45.25 1.95 3.28
N LYS A 128 -45.38 3.03 2.52
CA LYS A 128 -44.28 3.79 1.90
C LYS A 128 -43.46 4.47 3.01
N GLY A 129 -42.61 3.72 3.69
CA GLY A 129 -41.62 4.23 4.64
C GLY A 129 -40.49 4.92 3.90
N LYS A 130 -40.73 6.15 3.44
CA LYS A 130 -39.69 7.09 3.04
C LYS A 130 -38.75 7.25 4.24
N MET A 131 -37.56 6.65 4.20
CA MET A 131 -36.44 7.24 4.94
C MET A 131 -36.08 8.51 4.18
N GLU A 132 -36.63 9.62 4.65
CA GLU A 132 -36.11 10.95 4.35
C GLU A 132 -34.61 10.92 4.68
N TYR A 133 -33.80 10.79 3.63
CA TYR A 133 -32.44 11.26 3.64
C TYR A 133 -32.54 12.77 3.76
N ASN A 134 -32.63 13.24 5.01
CA ASN A 134 -32.63 14.65 5.30
C ASN A 134 -31.24 15.15 4.95
N GLY A 135 -31.13 15.69 3.74
CA GLY A 135 -29.99 16.42 3.26
C GLY A 135 -29.80 17.64 4.14
N SER A 136 -29.02 17.48 5.19
CA SER A 136 -28.31 18.58 5.80
C SER A 136 -26.84 18.30 5.60
N ALA A 137 -26.25 19.07 4.69
CA ALA A 137 -24.82 19.37 4.68
C ALA A 137 -24.48 20.10 6.01
N GLY A 138 -24.56 19.36 7.11
CA GLY A 138 -24.14 19.80 8.43
C GLY A 138 -22.63 19.65 8.48
N TYR A 139 -21.94 20.76 8.25
CA TYR A 139 -20.58 21.03 8.69
C TYR A 139 -20.11 20.08 9.79
N CYS A 140 -18.98 19.40 9.56
CA CYS A 140 -18.28 18.55 10.53
C CYS A 140 -18.47 19.05 11.97
N SER A 141 -19.47 18.51 12.68
CA SER A 141 -19.70 18.89 14.07
C SER A 141 -18.48 18.41 14.86
N ARG A 142 -17.85 19.33 15.60
CA ARG A 142 -16.67 19.08 16.41
C ARG A 142 -16.86 17.89 17.36
N GLU A 143 -18.09 17.62 17.78
CA GLU A 143 -18.48 16.46 18.59
C GLU A 143 -18.36 15.14 17.82
N ASN A 144 -18.75 15.09 16.54
CA ASN A 144 -18.61 13.90 15.70
C ASN A 144 -17.13 13.61 15.38
N VAL A 145 -16.32 14.65 15.19
CA VAL A 145 -14.87 14.51 15.01
C VAL A 145 -14.21 14.04 16.30
N ALA A 146 -14.57 14.62 17.45
CA ALA A 146 -14.04 14.19 18.75
C ALA A 146 -14.44 12.75 19.07
N ALA A 147 -15.67 12.35 18.78
CA ALA A 147 -16.15 10.98 18.94
C ALA A 147 -15.42 10.00 17.99
N ALA A 148 -15.19 10.38 16.74
CA ALA A 148 -14.41 9.59 15.79
C ALA A 148 -12.95 9.45 16.24
N VAL A 149 -12.30 10.53 16.69
CA VAL A 149 -10.93 10.50 17.23
C VAL A 149 -10.85 9.62 18.47
N HIS A 150 -11.83 9.71 19.37
CA HIS A 150 -11.88 8.88 20.57
C HIS A 150 -12.07 7.39 20.22
N LEU A 151 -12.93 7.07 19.26
CA LEU A 151 -13.13 5.70 18.76
C LEU A 151 -11.84 5.15 18.10
N LEU A 152 -11.15 5.96 17.29
CA LEU A 152 -9.87 5.61 16.68
C LEU A 152 -8.80 5.37 17.74
N TRP A 153 -8.75 6.21 18.78
CA TRP A 153 -7.81 6.07 19.89
C TRP A 153 -8.05 4.79 20.72
N GLN A 154 -9.32 4.49 21.01
CA GLN A 154 -9.68 3.24 21.68
C GLN A 154 -9.28 2.03 20.83
N SER A 155 -9.63 2.03 19.55
CA SER A 155 -9.30 0.93 18.63
C SER A 155 -7.80 0.77 18.43
N PHE A 156 -7.06 1.88 18.38
CA PHE A 156 -5.60 1.89 18.35
C PHE A 156 -5.01 1.24 19.61
N ARG A 157 -5.48 1.66 20.79
CA ARG A 157 -5.01 1.12 22.07
C ARG A 157 -5.31 -0.38 22.22
N GLU A 158 -6.48 -0.80 21.76
CA GLU A 158 -6.90 -2.21 21.76
C GLU A 158 -6.04 -3.04 20.80
N SER A 159 -5.83 -2.55 19.58
CA SER A 159 -4.99 -3.21 18.57
C SER A 159 -3.53 -3.36 19.04
N TYR A 160 -2.93 -2.29 19.57
CA TYR A 160 -1.56 -2.31 20.09
C TYR A 160 -1.42 -2.97 21.46
N SER A 161 -2.50 -3.47 22.08
CA SER A 161 -2.42 -4.34 23.25
C SER A 161 -1.90 -5.74 22.88
N SER A 162 -2.09 -6.15 21.62
CA SER A 162 -1.57 -7.41 21.11
C SER A 162 -0.08 -7.32 20.81
N ARG A 163 0.73 -8.14 21.50
CA ARG A 163 2.18 -8.24 21.24
C ARG A 163 2.48 -8.64 19.80
N HIS A 164 1.65 -9.51 19.23
CA HIS A 164 1.79 -9.94 17.84
C HIS A 164 1.70 -8.75 16.86
N LEU A 165 0.72 -7.86 17.05
CA LEU A 165 0.55 -6.68 16.22
C LEU A 165 1.71 -5.70 16.35
N ILE A 166 2.28 -5.54 17.55
CA ILE A 166 3.48 -4.72 17.77
C ILE A 166 4.67 -5.26 16.97
N TYR A 167 4.94 -6.57 17.03
CA TYR A 167 6.07 -7.17 16.32
C TYR A 167 5.96 -6.97 14.80
N TRP A 168 4.78 -7.22 14.24
CA TRP A 168 4.55 -7.04 12.80
C TRP A 168 4.58 -5.58 12.37
N SER A 169 4.05 -4.67 13.19
CA SER A 169 4.10 -3.23 12.92
C SER A 169 5.53 -2.70 12.95
N LEU A 170 6.33 -3.14 13.93
CA LEU A 170 7.75 -2.78 14.01
C LEU A 170 8.54 -3.33 12.82
N TRP A 171 8.31 -4.59 12.46
CA TRP A 171 8.94 -5.18 11.28
C TRP A 171 8.55 -4.42 10.00
N TRP A 172 7.28 -4.12 9.80
CA TRP A 172 6.79 -3.39 8.63
C TRP A 172 7.41 -1.99 8.55
N ALA A 173 7.49 -1.29 9.68
CA ALA A 173 8.11 0.04 9.75
C ALA A 173 9.61 -0.01 9.41
N LEU A 174 10.36 -0.96 9.99
CA LEU A 174 11.79 -1.12 9.74
C LEU A 174 12.08 -1.56 8.30
N ALA A 175 11.32 -2.51 7.78
CA ALA A 175 11.46 -2.99 6.41
C ALA A 175 11.16 -1.88 5.39
N THR A 176 10.07 -1.13 5.60
CA THR A 176 9.70 0.00 4.73
C THR A 176 10.73 1.12 4.80
N ALA A 177 11.20 1.47 5.99
CA ALA A 177 12.26 2.46 6.16
C ALA A 177 13.57 2.03 5.46
N GLY A 178 13.98 0.77 5.64
CA GLY A 178 15.15 0.21 4.96
C GLY A 178 15.01 0.22 3.43
N TYR A 179 13.84 -0.13 2.90
CA TYR A 179 13.55 -0.04 1.48
C TYR A 179 13.65 1.39 0.96
N VAL A 180 12.99 2.35 1.62
CA VAL A 180 13.02 3.77 1.22
C VAL A 180 14.45 4.32 1.28
N GLN A 181 15.25 3.92 2.27
CA GLN A 181 16.65 4.32 2.35
C GLN A 181 17.44 3.80 1.15
N VAL A 182 17.38 2.49 0.84
CA VAL A 182 18.09 1.94 -0.33
C VAL A 182 17.60 2.61 -1.61
N PHE A 183 16.29 2.74 -1.79
CA PHE A 183 15.68 3.36 -2.97
C PHE A 183 16.15 4.80 -3.20
N ASN A 184 16.25 5.61 -2.14
CA ASN A 184 16.68 7.01 -2.27
C ASN A 184 18.17 7.16 -2.59
N TYR A 185 19.03 6.24 -2.12
CA TYR A 185 20.48 6.36 -2.28
C TYR A 185 21.06 5.51 -3.43
N ILE A 186 20.29 4.58 -4.00
CA ILE A 186 20.81 3.66 -5.03
C ILE A 186 21.28 4.39 -6.29
N GLN A 187 20.55 5.43 -6.71
CA GLN A 187 20.91 6.24 -7.89
C GLN A 187 22.22 6.99 -7.67
N LEU A 188 22.43 7.54 -6.47
CA LEU A 188 23.68 8.22 -6.09
C LEU A 188 24.85 7.24 -6.02
N MET A 189 24.62 6.04 -5.52
CA MET A 189 25.64 4.99 -5.46
C MET A 189 26.05 4.54 -6.87
N TRP A 190 25.09 4.34 -7.77
CA TRP A 190 25.38 4.00 -9.17
C TRP A 190 26.18 5.09 -9.87
N ASP A 191 25.86 6.37 -9.64
CA ASP A 191 26.62 7.49 -10.18
C ASP A 191 28.07 7.56 -9.64
N HIS A 192 28.29 7.16 -8.38
CA HIS A 192 29.65 7.07 -7.83
C HIS A 192 30.49 5.97 -8.48
N ILE A 193 29.87 4.85 -8.87
CA ILE A 193 30.55 3.72 -9.51
C ILE A 193 30.79 3.99 -10.99
N GLU A 194 29.78 4.50 -11.70
CA GLU A 194 29.84 4.83 -13.11
C GLU A 194 29.22 6.22 -13.35
N PRO A 195 30.06 7.27 -13.45
CA PRO A 195 29.57 8.64 -13.55
C PRO A 195 28.68 8.86 -14.76
N SER A 196 27.52 9.45 -14.48
CA SER A 196 26.47 9.76 -15.45
C SER A 196 26.93 10.67 -16.60
N ALA A 197 28.00 11.44 -16.37
CA ALA A 197 28.52 12.40 -17.32
C ALA A 197 29.37 11.79 -18.45
N THR A 198 29.87 10.55 -18.28
CA THR A 198 30.91 9.97 -19.14
C THR A 198 30.60 8.58 -19.69
N SER A 199 29.58 7.90 -19.18
CA SER A 199 29.21 6.53 -19.57
C SER A 199 27.73 6.44 -19.98
N SER A 200 27.38 5.42 -20.77
CA SER A 200 25.98 5.14 -21.13
C SER A 200 25.22 4.59 -19.92
N ILE A 201 24.35 5.41 -19.33
CA ILE A 201 23.60 5.07 -18.12
C ILE A 201 22.32 4.31 -18.47
N TYR A 202 22.13 3.14 -17.85
CA TYR A 202 20.90 2.35 -17.97
C TYR A 202 20.02 2.37 -16.71
N ASN A 203 20.32 3.23 -15.73
CA ASN A 203 19.66 3.30 -14.42
C ASN A 203 18.13 3.28 -14.49
N GLY A 204 17.51 4.07 -15.37
CA GLY A 204 16.05 4.07 -15.53
C GLY A 204 15.50 2.78 -16.15
N GLY A 205 16.25 2.14 -17.04
CA GLY A 205 15.90 0.84 -17.61
C GLY A 205 16.03 -0.29 -16.57
N VAL A 206 17.07 -0.26 -15.73
CA VAL A 206 17.25 -1.21 -14.62
C VAL A 206 16.14 -1.04 -13.59
N GLU A 207 15.80 0.20 -13.23
CA GLU A 207 14.69 0.50 -12.31
C GLU A 207 13.36 -0.06 -12.85
N ALA A 208 13.11 0.09 -14.15
CA ALA A 208 11.94 -0.48 -14.82
C ALA A 208 11.94 -2.02 -14.76
N ALA A 209 13.06 -2.66 -15.11
CA ALA A 209 13.18 -4.12 -15.06
C ALA A 209 12.98 -4.66 -13.63
N CYS A 210 13.63 -4.05 -12.63
CA CYS A 210 13.48 -4.44 -11.23
C CYS A 210 12.04 -4.24 -10.73
N SER A 211 11.37 -3.19 -11.18
CA SER A 211 9.96 -2.93 -10.87
C SER A 211 9.04 -3.99 -11.49
N LEU A 212 9.29 -4.42 -12.72
CA LEU A 212 8.53 -5.52 -13.34
C LEU A 212 8.71 -6.84 -12.60
N VAL A 213 9.95 -7.17 -12.23
CA VAL A 213 10.22 -8.39 -11.45
C VAL A 213 9.53 -8.33 -10.09
N GLY A 214 9.62 -7.21 -9.38
CA GLY A 214 8.91 -7.00 -8.13
C GLY A 214 7.38 -7.11 -8.28
N ALA A 215 6.82 -6.60 -9.38
CA ALA A 215 5.39 -6.68 -9.66
C ALA A 215 4.96 -8.12 -9.89
N ALA A 216 5.70 -8.86 -10.70
CA ALA A 216 5.46 -10.29 -10.94
C ALA A 216 5.54 -11.08 -9.63
N ALA A 217 6.51 -10.75 -8.78
CA ALA A 217 6.69 -11.39 -7.49
C ALA A 217 5.50 -11.12 -6.55
N ALA A 218 5.09 -9.86 -6.39
CA ALA A 218 3.92 -9.48 -5.60
C ALA A 218 2.61 -10.10 -6.14
N PHE A 219 2.42 -10.09 -7.46
CA PHE A 219 1.27 -10.73 -8.09
C PHE A 219 1.21 -12.23 -7.80
N SER A 220 2.36 -12.90 -7.88
CA SER A 220 2.47 -14.36 -7.68
C SER A 220 2.03 -14.79 -6.27
N VAL A 221 2.34 -14.00 -5.24
CA VAL A 221 1.94 -14.30 -3.85
C VAL A 221 0.42 -14.47 -3.72
N GLY A 222 -0.37 -13.71 -4.47
CA GLY A 222 -1.84 -13.81 -4.48
C GLY A 222 -2.41 -15.09 -5.10
N TYR A 223 -1.61 -15.86 -5.83
CA TYR A 223 -2.01 -17.14 -6.45
C TYR A 223 -1.34 -18.37 -5.83
N ILE A 224 -0.26 -18.17 -5.07
CA ILE A 224 0.46 -19.24 -4.38
C ILE A 224 -0.36 -19.70 -3.16
N LYS A 225 -0.83 -20.95 -3.22
CA LYS A 225 -1.54 -21.60 -2.11
C LYS A 225 -0.54 -22.15 -1.07
N VAL A 226 0.11 -21.27 -0.35
CA VAL A 226 1.01 -21.62 0.78
C VAL A 226 0.36 -21.19 2.08
N THR A 227 0.46 -22.02 3.13
CA THR A 227 0.06 -21.65 4.49
C THR A 227 1.06 -20.65 5.05
N TRP A 228 0.89 -19.38 4.71
CA TRP A 228 1.77 -18.28 5.13
C TRP A 228 1.85 -18.11 6.65
N VAL A 229 0.87 -18.62 7.40
CA VAL A 229 0.92 -18.67 8.88
C VAL A 229 2.06 -19.55 9.39
N VAL A 230 2.44 -20.61 8.66
CA VAL A 230 3.48 -21.57 9.07
C VAL A 230 4.81 -21.24 8.39
N TRP A 231 4.78 -20.92 7.11
CA TRP A 231 5.99 -20.70 6.31
C TRP A 231 6.41 -19.23 6.23
N GLY A 232 5.55 -18.31 6.65
CA GLY A 232 5.78 -16.87 6.55
C GLY A 232 7.01 -16.42 7.32
N GLU A 233 7.22 -16.90 8.54
CA GLU A 233 8.39 -16.53 9.36
C GLU A 233 9.71 -17.05 8.75
N LEU A 234 9.71 -18.27 8.22
CA LEU A 234 10.88 -18.83 7.54
C LEU A 234 11.18 -18.05 6.24
N ALA A 235 10.16 -17.74 5.45
CA ALA A 235 10.28 -16.92 4.26
C ALA A 235 10.81 -15.52 4.63
N LEU A 236 10.28 -14.94 5.71
CA LEU A 236 10.73 -13.66 6.28
C LEU A 236 12.22 -13.67 6.56
N GLY A 237 12.71 -14.66 7.31
CA GLY A 237 14.12 -14.79 7.64
C GLY A 237 14.99 -15.00 6.40
N MET A 238 14.62 -15.93 5.51
CA MET A 238 15.42 -16.25 4.32
C MET A 238 15.51 -15.08 3.35
N PHE A 239 14.38 -14.50 2.93
CA PHE A 239 14.40 -13.40 1.95
C PHE A 239 14.99 -12.12 2.56
N SER A 240 14.86 -11.90 3.87
CA SER A 240 15.53 -10.77 4.53
C SER A 240 17.05 -10.97 4.57
N ALA A 241 17.53 -12.18 4.82
CA ALA A 241 18.97 -12.50 4.77
C ALA A 241 19.53 -12.35 3.35
N VAL A 242 18.82 -12.84 2.33
CA VAL A 242 19.19 -12.68 0.92
C VAL A 242 19.21 -11.19 0.53
N GLY A 243 18.16 -10.43 0.88
CA GLY A 243 18.08 -9.00 0.61
C GLY A 243 19.18 -8.20 1.30
N SER A 244 19.47 -8.49 2.58
CA SER A 244 20.56 -7.87 3.32
C SER A 244 21.93 -8.21 2.73
N GLY A 245 22.17 -9.47 2.38
CA GLY A 245 23.39 -9.91 1.71
C GLY A 245 23.60 -9.21 0.36
N ALA A 246 22.53 -9.04 -0.43
CA ALA A 246 22.57 -8.30 -1.68
C ALA A 246 22.96 -6.83 -1.46
N VAL A 247 22.34 -6.15 -0.48
CA VAL A 247 22.69 -4.75 -0.14
C VAL A 247 24.13 -4.63 0.35
N PHE A 248 24.57 -5.56 1.20
CA PHE A 248 25.94 -5.56 1.70
C PHE A 248 26.95 -5.76 0.56
N LEU A 249 26.68 -6.69 -0.36
CA LEU A 249 27.52 -6.93 -1.53
C LEU A 249 27.60 -5.71 -2.46
N MET A 250 26.51 -4.96 -2.62
CA MET A 250 26.53 -3.70 -3.37
C MET A 250 27.46 -2.65 -2.77
N ALA A 251 27.71 -2.66 -1.46
CA ALA A 251 28.57 -1.69 -0.79
C ALA A 251 30.08 -1.90 -1.06
N PHE A 252 30.49 -3.09 -1.50
CA PHE A 252 31.91 -3.44 -1.70
C PHE A 252 32.29 -3.71 -3.16
N THR A 253 31.34 -3.63 -4.09
CA THR A 253 31.61 -3.87 -5.51
C THR A 253 31.91 -2.56 -6.23
N SER A 254 32.78 -2.63 -7.25
CA SER A 254 33.02 -1.54 -8.20
C SER A 254 32.41 -1.83 -9.57
N SER A 255 31.61 -2.89 -9.69
CA SER A 255 30.93 -3.27 -10.94
C SER A 255 29.47 -2.85 -10.89
N ILE A 256 29.07 -1.98 -11.83
CA ILE A 256 27.69 -1.51 -11.97
C ILE A 256 26.69 -2.67 -12.19
N TRP A 257 27.09 -3.69 -12.96
CA TRP A 257 26.25 -4.86 -13.25
C TRP A 257 25.94 -5.67 -11.99
N VAL A 258 26.93 -5.82 -11.13
CA VAL A 258 26.76 -6.49 -9.83
C VAL A 258 25.82 -5.67 -8.93
N CYS A 259 25.93 -4.33 -8.96
CA CYS A 259 24.99 -3.45 -8.27
C CYS A 259 23.56 -3.55 -8.82
N TYR A 260 23.39 -3.60 -10.14
CA TYR A 260 22.08 -3.75 -10.77
C TYR A 260 21.41 -5.07 -10.39
N VAL A 261 22.15 -6.18 -10.44
CA VAL A 261 21.63 -7.50 -10.03
C VAL A 261 21.34 -7.53 -8.53
N GLY A 262 22.23 -6.99 -7.69
CA GLY A 262 22.02 -6.90 -6.24
C GLY A 262 20.75 -6.10 -5.89
N TYR A 263 20.54 -4.97 -6.56
CA TYR A 263 19.33 -4.16 -6.38
C TYR A 263 18.07 -4.89 -6.84
N ALA A 264 18.13 -5.59 -7.98
CA ALA A 264 17.00 -6.41 -8.46
C ALA A 264 16.61 -7.49 -7.45
N ILE A 265 17.58 -8.19 -6.87
CA ILE A 265 17.36 -9.21 -5.83
C ILE A 265 16.73 -8.56 -4.59
N PHE A 266 17.32 -7.48 -4.09
CA PHE A 266 16.81 -6.76 -2.91
C PHE A 266 15.36 -6.32 -3.11
N LYS A 267 15.06 -5.63 -4.22
CA LYS A 267 13.72 -5.11 -4.53
C LYS A 267 12.70 -6.24 -4.65
N SER A 268 13.06 -7.34 -5.29
CA SER A 268 12.19 -8.51 -5.44
C SER A 268 11.90 -9.17 -4.09
N CYS A 269 12.93 -9.34 -3.24
CA CYS A 269 12.77 -9.89 -1.90
C CYS A 269 11.86 -9.02 -1.04
N TYR A 270 12.07 -7.70 -1.03
CA TYR A 270 11.22 -6.76 -0.31
C TYR A 270 9.76 -6.84 -0.76
N MET A 271 9.51 -6.85 -2.08
CA MET A 271 8.15 -6.88 -2.64
C MET A 271 7.43 -8.19 -2.36
N LEU A 272 8.15 -9.32 -2.33
CA LEU A 272 7.59 -10.59 -1.87
C LEU A 272 7.22 -10.54 -0.39
N LEU A 273 8.17 -10.12 0.45
CA LEU A 273 8.00 -10.09 1.90
C LEU A 273 6.81 -9.22 2.30
N ILE A 274 6.75 -7.99 1.81
CA ILE A 274 5.68 -7.06 2.18
C ILE A 274 4.31 -7.57 1.74
N THR A 275 4.23 -8.35 0.66
CA THR A 275 2.98 -8.93 0.16
C THR A 275 2.57 -10.19 0.95
N ILE A 276 3.53 -10.98 1.43
CA ILE A 276 3.26 -12.17 2.26
C ILE A 276 2.74 -11.77 3.64
N THR A 277 3.29 -10.70 4.21
CA THR A 277 3.06 -10.28 5.59
C THR A 277 1.85 -9.34 5.75
N THR A 278 1.15 -9.04 4.66
CA THR A 278 -0.07 -8.21 4.63
C THR A 278 -1.27 -9.11 4.36
#